data_AF-A0A2H1E6H6-F1
#
_entry.id   AF-A0A2H1E6H6-F1
#
_cell.length_a   1.000
_cell.length_b   1.000
_cell.length_c   1.000
_cell.angle_alpha   90.00
_cell.angle_beta   90.00
_cell.angle_gamma   90.00
#
_symmetry.space_group_name_H-M   'P 1'
#
loop_
_entity.id
_entity.type
_entity.pdbx_description
1 polymer ?
#
loop_
_entity_poly.entity_id
_entity_poly.type
_entity_poly.pdbx_seq_one_letter_code
_entity_poly.pdbx_strand_id
1 'polypeptide(L)' 'MLLLAVLKAYGGTFYSYGHKGSVNTITQSENSKAIEYPKKREIDIIPYYTNWLGYNERKRMVAAQKDLLSLIWLTKIELK' A
#
# COMPACT_ATOMS: atom_id res chain seq x y z
N MET A 1 10.44 2.42 1.68
CA MET A 1 11.11 1.84 0.50
C MET A 1 11.12 0.30 0.46
N LEU A 2 11.18 -0.42 1.59
CA LEU A 2 11.23 -1.90 1.60
C LEU A 2 9.98 -2.58 1.01
N LEU A 3 8.78 -2.12 1.40
CA LEU A 3 7.49 -2.66 0.91
C LEU A 3 7.31 -2.53 -0.61
N LEU A 4 7.77 -1.42 -1.17
CA LEU A 4 7.66 -1.10 -2.59
C LEU A 4 8.47 -2.07 -3.46
N ALA A 5 9.72 -2.36 -3.05
CA ALA A 5 10.60 -3.27 -3.76
C ALA A 5 10.08 -4.72 -3.71
N VAL A 6 9.50 -5.11 -2.57
CA VAL A 6 8.90 -6.44 -2.36
C VAL A 6 7.67 -6.61 -3.24
N LEU A 7 6.72 -5.69 -3.23
CA LEU A 7 5.53 -5.80 -4.09
C LEU A 7 5.87 -5.81 -5.59
N LYS A 8 6.98 -5.16 -5.99
CA LYS A 8 7.48 -5.21 -7.37
C LYS A 8 7.94 -6.60 -7.77
N ALA A 9 8.61 -7.31 -6.86
CA ALA A 9 9.06 -8.68 -7.09
C ALA A 9 7.88 -9.67 -7.17
N TYR A 10 6.81 -9.44 -6.40
CA TYR A 10 5.62 -10.32 -6.40
C TYR A 10 4.67 -10.05 -7.58
N GLY A 11 4.29 -8.79 -7.79
CA GLY A 11 3.21 -8.41 -8.70
C GLY A 11 3.65 -7.47 -9.84
N GLY A 12 4.94 -7.19 -9.96
CA GLY A 12 5.43 -6.22 -10.95
C GLY A 12 5.05 -4.77 -10.61
N THR A 13 5.22 -3.90 -11.60
CA THR A 13 5.07 -2.44 -11.46
C THR A 13 3.66 -2.01 -11.04
N PHE A 14 2.64 -2.80 -11.37
CA PHE A 14 1.23 -2.48 -11.08
C PHE A 14 0.92 -2.54 -9.58
N TYR A 15 1.50 -3.52 -8.88
CA TYR A 15 1.34 -3.67 -7.43
C TYR A 15 2.34 -2.81 -6.64
N SER A 16 3.52 -2.50 -7.20
CA SER A 16 4.50 -1.64 -6.53
C SER A 16 4.23 -0.15 -6.70
N TYR A 17 4.22 0.34 -7.93
CA TYR A 17 4.13 1.77 -8.24
C TYR A 17 2.69 2.22 -8.47
N GLY A 18 1.79 1.30 -8.76
CA GLY A 18 0.38 1.64 -8.96
C GLY A 18 -0.34 2.02 -7.69
N HIS A 19 0.14 1.61 -6.49
CA HIS A 19 -0.51 1.84 -5.20
C HIS A 19 -2.02 1.52 -5.26
N LYS A 20 -2.37 0.31 -5.71
CA LYS A 20 -3.76 -0.11 -5.97
C LYS A 20 -4.54 0.81 -6.94
N GLY A 21 -3.81 1.42 -7.88
CA GLY A 21 -4.37 2.26 -8.92
C GLY A 21 -4.57 3.73 -8.52
N SER A 22 -4.11 4.15 -7.34
CA SER A 22 -4.22 5.54 -6.86
C SER A 22 -3.03 6.43 -7.25
N VAL A 23 -2.02 5.87 -7.94
CA VAL A 23 -0.81 6.59 -8.35
C VAL A 23 -0.62 6.53 -9.85
N ASN A 24 -0.09 7.61 -10.42
CA ASN A 24 0.44 7.62 -11.77
C ASN A 24 1.78 6.89 -11.76
N THR A 25 1.86 5.76 -12.46
CA THR A 25 3.05 4.88 -12.45
C THR A 25 4.31 5.50 -13.06
N ILE A 26 4.18 6.58 -13.84
CA ILE A 26 5.29 7.30 -14.46
C ILE A 26 5.80 8.39 -13.52
N THR A 27 4.91 9.27 -13.06
CA THR A 27 5.29 10.43 -12.22
C THR A 27 5.40 10.09 -10.73
N GLN A 28 4.88 8.93 -10.32
CA GLN A 28 4.76 8.50 -8.92
C GLN A 28 4.01 9.50 -8.04
N SER A 29 3.18 10.35 -8.65
CA SER A 29 2.26 11.26 -7.95
C SER A 29 0.88 10.62 -7.81
N GLU A 30 0.10 11.13 -6.87
CA GLU A 30 -1.34 10.84 -6.78
C GLU A 30 -2.03 11.02 -8.15
N ASN A 31 -2.99 10.15 -8.47
CA ASN A 31 -3.82 10.27 -9.67
C ASN A 31 -5.29 10.53 -9.32
N SER A 32 -6.13 10.71 -10.34
CA SER A 32 -7.56 11.02 -10.17
C SER A 32 -8.41 9.92 -9.53
N LYS A 33 -7.86 8.73 -9.27
CA LYS A 33 -8.53 7.61 -8.60
C LYS A 33 -8.17 7.51 -7.12
N ALA A 34 -7.23 8.31 -6.63
CA ALA A 34 -6.99 8.43 -5.20
C ALA A 34 -8.23 8.98 -4.50
N ILE A 35 -8.43 8.55 -3.26
CA ILE A 35 -9.61 8.92 -2.46
C ILE A 35 -9.16 9.59 -1.16
N GLU A 36 -10.10 10.19 -0.44
CA GLU A 36 -9.83 10.63 0.93
C GLU A 36 -9.71 9.45 1.89
N TYR A 37 -8.97 9.66 2.98
CA TYR A 37 -8.90 8.71 4.08
C TYR A 37 -10.31 8.39 4.63
N PRO A 38 -10.64 7.11 4.85
CA PRO A 38 -11.92 6.76 5.44
C PRO A 38 -11.99 7.20 6.92
N LYS A 39 -13.10 7.84 7.29
CA LYS A 39 -13.26 8.48 8.60
C LYS A 39 -13.64 7.54 9.75
N LYS A 40 -14.15 6.33 9.45
CA LYS A 40 -14.78 5.44 10.45
C LYS A 40 -14.33 3.98 10.41
N ARG A 41 -13.48 3.60 9.47
CA ARG A 41 -13.01 2.21 9.28
C ARG A 41 -11.49 2.15 9.24
N GLU A 42 -10.97 0.93 9.17
CA GLU A 42 -9.57 0.67 8.92
C GLU A 42 -9.10 1.35 7.63
N ILE A 43 -7.83 1.73 7.64
CA ILE A 43 -7.16 2.47 6.56
C ILE A 43 -6.11 1.54 5.97
N ASP A 44 -6.30 1.15 4.71
CA ASP A 44 -5.29 0.42 3.98
C ASP A 44 -4.05 1.28 3.79
N ILE A 45 -2.87 0.78 4.13
CA ILE A 45 -1.62 1.55 4.04
C ILE A 45 -1.05 1.67 2.63
N ILE A 46 -1.59 0.92 1.65
CA ILE A 46 -1.02 0.83 0.31
C ILE A 46 -1.41 2.00 -0.61
N PRO A 47 -2.68 2.45 -0.68
CA PRO A 47 -3.07 3.52 -1.58
C PRO A 47 -2.50 4.88 -1.18
N TYR A 48 -2.35 5.76 -2.17
CA TYR A 48 -2.27 7.20 -1.96
C TYR A 48 -3.66 7.74 -1.66
N TYR A 49 -3.69 8.69 -0.73
CA TYR A 49 -4.88 9.40 -0.31
C TYR A 49 -4.71 10.90 -0.54
N THR A 50 -5.81 11.57 -0.87
CA THR A 50 -5.83 12.97 -1.33
C THR A 50 -5.63 14.00 -0.21
N ASN A 51 -5.78 13.58 1.04
CA ASN A 51 -5.76 14.45 2.21
C ASN A 51 -4.75 13.97 3.26
N TRP A 52 -4.48 14.82 4.25
CA TRP A 52 -3.57 14.47 5.35
C TRP A 52 -4.30 13.70 6.45
N LEU A 53 -3.70 12.59 6.89
CA LEU A 53 -4.21 11.80 8.01
C LEU A 53 -3.71 12.38 9.33
N GLY A 54 -4.65 12.68 10.24
CA GLY A 54 -4.32 13.13 11.59
C GLY A 54 -3.54 12.06 12.36
N TYR A 55 -2.64 12.48 13.26
CA TYR A 55 -1.77 11.56 14.00
C TYR A 55 -2.56 10.47 14.74
N ASN A 56 -3.62 10.85 15.45
CA ASN A 56 -4.48 9.94 16.21
C ASN A 56 -5.27 8.95 15.33
N GLU A 57 -5.42 9.26 14.04
CA GLU A 57 -6.14 8.40 13.10
C GLU A 57 -5.23 7.30 12.51
N ARG A 58 -3.91 7.46 12.58
CA ARG A 58 -2.92 6.49 12.10
C ARG A 58 -3.02 5.14 12.79
N LYS A 59 -3.61 5.06 13.98
CA LYS A 59 -3.88 3.79 14.67
C LYS A 59 -4.84 2.87 13.92
N ARG A 60 -5.59 3.39 12.94
CA ARG A 60 -6.48 2.61 12.06
C ARG A 60 -5.76 2.04 10.84
N MET A 61 -4.48 2.35 10.65
CA MET A 61 -3.69 1.89 9.51
C MET A 61 -3.42 0.39 9.61
N VAL A 62 -3.80 -0.35 8.56
CA VAL A 62 -3.64 -1.80 8.47
C VAL A 62 -3.08 -2.19 7.11
N ALA A 63 -2.23 -3.22 7.08
CA ALA A 63 -1.84 -3.87 5.83
C ALA A 63 -2.95 -4.85 5.42
N ALA A 64 -3.41 -4.79 4.17
CA ALA A 64 -4.37 -5.78 3.70
C ALA A 64 -3.74 -7.18 3.71
N GLN A 65 -4.54 -8.20 4.04
CA GLN A 65 -4.06 -9.58 4.19
C GLN A 65 -3.27 -10.07 2.96
N LYS A 66 -3.72 -9.78 1.74
CA LYS A 66 -3.01 -10.15 0.52
C LYS A 66 -1.60 -9.55 0.45
N ASP A 67 -1.45 -8.29 0.84
CA ASP A 67 -0.16 -7.61 0.84
C ASP A 67 0.77 -8.21 1.89
N LEU A 68 0.26 -8.55 3.08
CA LEU A 68 1.01 -9.25 4.12
C LEU A 68 1.43 -10.66 3.70
N LEU A 69 0.53 -11.44 3.09
CA LEU A 69 0.86 -12.78 2.58
C LEU A 69 1.89 -12.71 1.45
N SER A 70 1.83 -11.69 0.61
CA SER A 70 2.81 -11.48 -0.46
C SER A 70 4.20 -11.16 0.10
N LEU A 71 4.27 -10.37 1.18
CA LEU A 71 5.51 -10.17 1.95
C LEU A 71 6.06 -11.49 2.47
N ILE A 72 5.24 -12.28 3.18
CA ILE A 72 5.66 -13.58 3.74
C ILE A 72 6.18 -14.50 2.64
N TRP A 73 5.44 -14.62 1.53
CA TRP A 73 5.81 -15.44 0.38
C TRP A 73 7.18 -15.07 -0.20
N LEU A 74 7.49 -13.78 -0.26
CA LEU A 74 8.77 -13.30 -0.81
C LEU A 74 9.93 -13.37 0.17
N THR A 75 9.66 -13.37 1.46
CA THR A 75 10.72 -13.31 2.48
C THR A 75 11.58 -14.58 2.57
N LYS A 76 11.29 -15.64 1.79
CA LYS A 76 11.96 -16.96 1.89
C LYS A 76 12.11 -17.40 3.35
N ILE A 77 11.14 -17.04 4.22
CA ILE A 77 11.22 -17.35 5.65
C ILE A 77 11.12 -18.85 5.79
N GLU A 78 12.17 -19.47 6.31
CA GLU A 78 12.10 -20.82 6.84
C GLU A 78 11.42 -20.74 8.21
N LEU A 79 10.17 -21.20 8.28
CA LEU A 79 9.48 -21.40 9.54
C LEU A 79 10.15 -22.60 10.24
N LYS A 80 10.74 -22.35 11.41
CA LYS A 80 11.23 -23.39 12.31
C LYS A 80 10.13 -23.87 13.24
#